data_AF-A0A1B2HNN9-F1
#
_entry.id   AF-A0A1B2HNN9-F1
#
_cell.length_a   1.000
_cell.length_b   1.000
_cell.length_c   1.000
_cell.angle_alpha   90.00
_cell.angle_beta   90.00
_cell.angle_gamma   90.00
#
_symmetry.space_group_name_H-M   'P 1'
#
loop_
_entity.id
_entity.type
_entity.pdbx_description
1 polymer ?
#
loop_
_entity_poly.entity_id
_entity_poly.type
_entity_poly.pdbx_seq_one_letter_code
_entity_poly.pdbx_strand_id
1 'polypeptide(L)'
;MSSARITALEAEVAGLRKALASRTVIGQATGLIAARKPCTPQQAFQLLVHISQHHNIKLHVAADRLVAAFVHSHLGRPVNPADQVLWDHVNATTANESGDSDDGLAEEVSSTSP
;
A
#
# COMPACT_ATOMS: atom_id res chain seq x y z
N MET A 1 -40.82 4.92 6.96
CA MET A 1 -39.67 5.86 7.15
C MET A 1 -38.52 5.26 8.00
N SER A 2 -38.77 4.44 9.04
CA SER A 2 -37.69 3.82 9.84
C SER A 2 -36.82 2.83 9.05
N SER A 3 -37.42 1.98 8.20
CA SER A 3 -36.68 1.00 7.39
C SER A 3 -35.68 1.65 6.41
N ALA A 4 -36.04 2.76 5.75
CA ALA A 4 -35.12 3.46 4.85
C ALA A 4 -33.91 4.08 5.59
N ARG A 5 -34.13 4.59 6.81
CA ARG A 5 -33.07 5.07 7.70
C ARG A 5 -32.13 3.94 8.12
N ILE A 6 -32.68 2.76 8.45
CA ILE A 6 -31.89 1.58 8.82
C ILE A 6 -31.03 1.15 7.62
N THR A 7 -31.61 1.00 6.42
CA THR A 7 -30.86 0.61 5.22
C THR A 7 -29.74 1.60 4.88
N ALA A 8 -29.98 2.91 5.01
CA ALA A 8 -28.95 3.93 4.78
C ALA A 8 -27.78 3.79 5.77
N LEU A 9 -28.08 3.58 7.06
CA LEU A 9 -27.06 3.39 8.09
C LEU A 9 -26.29 2.07 7.89
N GLU A 10 -26.96 0.99 7.49
CA GLU A 10 -26.30 -0.27 7.16
C GLU A 10 -25.33 -0.12 6.00
N ALA A 11 -25.73 0.61 4.95
CA ALA A 11 -24.87 0.91 3.80
C ALA A 11 -23.65 1.77 4.20
N GLU A 12 -23.86 2.78 5.06
CA GLU A 12 -22.78 3.62 5.58
C GLU A 12 -21.78 2.81 6.40
N VAL A 13 -22.26 1.99 7.35
CA VAL A 13 -21.42 1.11 8.17
C VAL A 13 -20.65 0.12 7.29
N ALA A 14 -21.29 -0.45 6.26
CA ALA A 14 -20.62 -1.34 5.31
C ALA A 14 -19.52 -0.62 4.52
N GLY A 15 -19.79 0.61 4.06
CA GLY A 15 -18.81 1.46 3.39
C GLY A 15 -17.60 1.78 4.26
N LEU A 16 -17.83 2.17 5.51
CA LEU A 16 -16.77 2.46 6.49
C LEU A 16 -15.93 1.22 6.79
N ARG A 17 -16.56 0.06 7.02
CA ARG A 17 -15.84 -1.21 7.24
C ARG A 17 -14.97 -1.57 6.05
N LYS A 18 -15.48 -1.41 4.82
CA LYS A 18 -14.72 -1.64 3.60
C LYS A 18 -13.53 -0.69 3.46
N ALA A 19 -13.71 0.58 3.81
CA ALA A 19 -12.64 1.57 3.79
C ALA A 19 -11.52 1.22 4.80
N LEU A 20 -11.90 0.80 6.01
CA LEU A 20 -10.94 0.36 7.03
C LEU A 20 -10.16 -0.88 6.57
N ALA A 21 -10.84 -1.91 6.05
CA ALA A 21 -10.18 -3.11 5.54
C ALA A 21 -9.20 -2.79 4.39
N SER A 22 -9.61 -1.91 3.48
CA SER A 22 -8.75 -1.45 2.37
C SER A 22 -7.51 -0.73 2.90
N ARG A 23 -7.65 0.14 3.90
CA ARG A 23 -6.52 0.85 4.51
C ARG A 23 -5.54 -0.11 5.19
N THR A 24 -6.05 -1.14 5.88
CA THR A 24 -5.22 -2.14 6.53
C THR A 24 -4.36 -2.91 5.53
N VAL A 25 -4.96 -3.45 4.47
CA VAL A 25 -4.19 -4.26 3.50
C VAL A 25 -3.20 -3.41 2.70
N ILE A 26 -3.56 -2.16 2.37
CA ILE A 26 -2.64 -1.22 1.73
C ILE A 26 -1.42 -0.96 2.63
N GLY A 27 -1.64 -0.76 3.93
CA GLY A 27 -0.55 -0.61 4.90
C GLY A 27 0.34 -1.85 5.00
N GLN A 28 -0.25 -3.05 5.01
CA GLN A 28 0.49 -4.31 5.00
C GLN A 28 1.37 -4.44 3.76
N ALA A 29 0.80 -4.26 2.56
CA ALA A 29 1.57 -4.33 1.32
C ALA A 29 2.70 -3.30 1.28
N THR A 30 2.43 -2.07 1.71
CA THR A 30 3.45 -1.00 1.81
C THR A 30 4.61 -1.43 2.70
N GLY A 31 4.33 -1.98 3.88
CA GLY A 31 5.37 -2.47 4.79
C GLY A 31 6.16 -3.64 4.21
N LEU A 32 5.51 -4.58 3.52
CA LEU A 32 6.18 -5.70 2.87
C LEU A 32 7.12 -5.25 1.73
N ILE A 33 6.69 -4.28 0.92
CA ILE A 33 7.54 -3.70 -0.13
C ILE A 33 8.77 -3.03 0.49
N ALA A 34 8.57 -2.19 1.53
CA ALA A 34 9.67 -1.52 2.24
C ALA A 34 10.61 -2.50 2.97
N ALA A 35 10.12 -3.68 3.37
CA ALA A 35 10.95 -4.73 3.96
C ALA A 35 11.78 -5.50 2.92
N ARG A 36 11.31 -5.57 1.66
CA ARG A 36 11.99 -6.29 0.58
C ARG A 36 12.93 -5.43 -0.25
N LYS A 37 12.71 -4.12 -0.27
CA LYS A 37 13.48 -3.16 -1.06
C LYS A 37 13.96 -2.01 -0.16
N PRO A 38 15.19 -1.50 -0.34
CA PRO A 38 15.66 -0.33 0.40
C PRO A 38 14.90 0.92 -0.06
N CYS A 39 13.72 1.16 0.53
CA CYS A 39 12.91 2.34 0.30
C CYS A 39 12.14 2.74 1.57
N THR A 40 11.75 4.02 1.64
CA THR A 40 10.89 4.51 2.73
C THR A 40 9.46 3.98 2.57
N PRO A 41 8.64 3.97 3.65
CA PRO A 41 7.22 3.62 3.54
C PRO A 41 6.46 4.46 2.51
N GLN A 42 6.81 5.73 2.37
CA GLN A 42 6.24 6.65 1.40
C GLN A 42 6.59 6.21 -0.04
N GLN A 43 7.87 5.91 -0.31
CA GLN A 43 8.30 5.39 -1.61
C GLN A 43 7.65 4.03 -1.93
N ALA A 44 7.52 3.15 -0.94
CA ALA A 44 6.83 1.87 -1.08
C ALA A 44 5.35 2.05 -1.44
N PHE A 45 4.66 3.01 -0.83
CA PHE A 45 3.29 3.34 -1.16
C PHE A 45 3.16 3.90 -2.58
N GLN A 46 4.08 4.79 -3.01
CA GLN A 46 4.10 5.30 -4.38
C GLN A 46 4.35 4.18 -5.40
N LEU A 47 5.25 3.25 -5.09
CA LEU A 47 5.46 2.06 -5.93
C LEU A 47 4.20 1.20 -6.03
N LEU A 48 3.49 0.99 -4.92
CA LEU A 48 2.22 0.27 -4.92
C LEU A 48 1.16 0.98 -5.79
N VAL A 49 1.11 2.31 -5.78
CA VAL A 49 0.26 3.12 -6.67
C VAL A 49 0.67 2.92 -8.13
N HIS A 50 1.96 2.97 -8.43
CA HIS A 50 2.47 2.74 -9.79
C HIS A 50 2.09 1.35 -10.31
N ILE A 51 2.27 0.31 -9.51
CA ILE A 51 1.87 -1.07 -9.84
C ILE A 51 0.36 -1.15 -10.09
N SER A 52 -0.45 -0.54 -9.22
CA SER A 52 -1.91 -0.50 -9.39
C SER A 52 -2.32 0.12 -10.72
N GLN A 53 -1.69 1.23 -11.11
CA GLN A 53 -1.95 1.91 -12.39
C GLN A 53 -1.46 1.09 -13.57
N HIS A 54 -0.22 0.60 -13.52
CA HIS A 54 0.41 -0.18 -14.59
C HIS A 54 -0.38 -1.45 -14.90
N HIS A 55 -0.86 -2.16 -13.87
CA HIS A 55 -1.65 -3.36 -14.02
C HIS A 55 -3.16 -3.08 -14.18
N ASN A 56 -3.58 -1.81 -14.17
CA ASN A 56 -4.97 -1.36 -14.26
C ASN A 56 -5.91 -2.11 -13.29
N ILE A 57 -5.48 -2.23 -12.03
CA ILE A 57 -6.26 -2.85 -10.95
C ILE A 57 -6.40 -1.88 -9.79
N LYS A 58 -7.47 -2.02 -9.00
CA LYS A 58 -7.71 -1.17 -7.83
C LYS A 58 -6.56 -1.34 -6.81
N LEU A 59 -6.14 -0.24 -6.18
CA LEU A 59 -5.00 -0.23 -5.25
C LEU A 59 -5.08 -1.28 -4.14
N HIS A 60 -6.24 -1.41 -3.49
CA HIS A 60 -6.45 -2.43 -2.45
C HIS A 60 -6.38 -3.86 -2.99
N VAL A 61 -6.74 -4.09 -4.26
CA VAL A 61 -6.62 -5.38 -4.92
C VAL A 61 -5.16 -5.70 -5.22
N ALA A 62 -4.38 -4.71 -5.70
CA ALA A 62 -2.93 -4.87 -5.86
C ALA A 62 -2.26 -5.21 -4.52
N ALA A 63 -2.65 -4.52 -3.45
CA ALA A 63 -2.16 -4.76 -2.10
C ALA A 63 -2.50 -6.18 -1.62
N ASP A 64 -3.75 -6.62 -1.75
CA ASP A 64 -4.19 -7.97 -1.38
C ASP A 64 -3.36 -9.05 -2.11
N ARG A 65 -3.16 -8.88 -3.42
CA ARG A 65 -2.39 -9.84 -4.24
C ARG A 65 -0.92 -9.90 -3.83
N LEU A 66 -0.29 -8.76 -3.57
CA LEU A 66 1.09 -8.71 -3.08
C LEU A 66 1.23 -9.37 -1.70
N VAL A 67 0.32 -9.07 -0.76
CA VAL A 67 0.30 -9.70 0.56
C VAL A 67 0.08 -11.21 0.43
N ALA A 68 -0.89 -11.64 -0.38
CA ALA A 68 -1.15 -13.04 -0.63
C ALA A 68 0.08 -13.75 -1.21
N ALA A 69 0.66 -13.25 -2.30
CA ALA A 69 1.84 -13.84 -2.92
C ALA A 69 3.03 -13.95 -1.95
N PHE A 70 3.24 -12.92 -1.13
CA PHE A 70 4.27 -12.93 -0.09
C PHE A 70 3.99 -14.05 0.92
N VAL A 71 2.79 -14.09 1.50
CA VAL A 71 2.44 -15.09 2.52
C VAL A 71 2.52 -16.52 1.96
N HIS A 72 2.03 -16.75 0.74
CA HIS A 72 2.14 -18.07 0.09
C HIS A 72 3.60 -18.49 -0.07
N SER A 73 4.47 -17.61 -0.58
CA SER A 73 5.91 -17.86 -0.68
C SER A 73 6.53 -18.21 0.68
N HIS A 74 6.22 -17.45 1.73
CA HIS A 74 6.81 -17.67 3.07
C HIS A 74 6.32 -18.96 3.74
N LEU A 75 5.13 -19.43 3.38
CA LEU A 75 4.57 -20.69 3.87
C LEU A 75 4.92 -21.89 2.98
N GLY A 76 5.77 -21.72 1.95
CA GLY A 76 6.10 -22.77 0.99
C GLY A 76 4.91 -23.26 0.15
N ARG A 77 3.88 -22.41 0.00
CA ARG A 77 2.69 -22.69 -0.81
C ARG A 77 2.87 -22.16 -2.24
N PRO A 78 2.20 -22.77 -3.24
CA PRO A 78 2.23 -22.25 -4.59
C PRO A 78 1.65 -20.84 -4.63
N VAL A 79 2.37 -19.93 -5.29
CA VAL A 79 1.93 -18.55 -5.56
C VAL A 79 1.16 -18.56 -6.88
N ASN A 80 0.05 -17.83 -6.94
CA ASN A 80 -0.65 -17.60 -8.21
C ASN A 80 0.27 -16.81 -9.16
N PRO A 81 0.53 -17.28 -10.39
CA PRO A 81 1.38 -16.56 -11.35
C PRO A 81 0.95 -15.11 -11.59
N ALA A 82 -0.35 -14.82 -11.59
CA ALA A 82 -0.86 -13.45 -11.76
C ALA A 82 -0.49 -12.52 -10.59
N ASP A 83 -0.31 -13.07 -9.40
CA ASP A 83 0.10 -12.32 -8.21
C ASP A 83 1.62 -12.21 -8.13
N GLN A 84 2.34 -13.25 -8.60
CA GLN A 84 3.81 -13.24 -8.70
C GLN A 84 4.32 -12.13 -9.62
N VAL A 85 3.64 -11.89 -10.75
CA VAL A 85 3.97 -10.80 -11.69
C VAL A 85 4.02 -9.44 -11.00
N LEU A 86 3.24 -9.21 -9.94
CA LEU A 86 3.29 -7.96 -9.19
C LEU A 86 4.59 -7.83 -8.39
N TRP A 87 5.07 -8.91 -7.78
CA TRP A 87 6.38 -8.91 -7.10
C TRP A 87 7.54 -8.81 -8.08
N ASP A 88 7.41 -9.39 -9.27
CA ASP A 88 8.40 -9.23 -10.34
C ASP A 88 8.49 -7.76 -10.78
N HIS A 89 7.34 -7.05 -10.87
CA HIS A 89 7.31 -5.61 -11.09
C HIS A 89 8.00 -4.84 -9.96
N VAL A 90 7.69 -5.13 -8.69
CA VAL A 90 8.34 -4.48 -7.51
C VAL A 90 9.87 -4.60 -7.60
N ASN A 91 10.36 -5.76 -8.00
CA ASN A 91 11.79 -6.05 -8.13
C ASN A 91 12.42 -5.39 -9.37
N ALA A 92 11.67 -5.24 -10.45
CA ALA A 92 12.13 -4.61 -11.68
C ALA A 92 12.24 -3.08 -11.56
N THR A 93 11.34 -2.43 -10.82
CA THR A 93 11.42 -0.99 -10.58
C THR A 93 12.67 -0.70 -9.75
N THR A 94 13.54 0.23 -10.16
CA THR A 94 14.68 0.66 -9.33
C THR A 94 14.26 1.82 -8.43
N ALA A 95 14.92 2.03 -7.29
CA ALA A 95 14.55 3.10 -6.35
C ALA A 95 14.71 4.53 -6.93
N ASN A 96 15.33 4.65 -8.11
CA ASN A 96 15.69 5.93 -8.74
C ASN A 96 14.52 6.62 -9.47
N GLU A 97 13.34 5.99 -9.56
CA GLU A 97 12.18 6.54 -10.29
C GLU A 97 11.10 7.12 -9.36
N SER A 98 11.18 6.88 -8.06
CA SER A 98 10.29 7.49 -7.06
C SER A 98 10.88 8.82 -6.59
N GLY A 99 10.75 9.83 -7.45
CA GLY A 99 10.85 11.27 -7.19
C GLY A 99 11.59 11.71 -5.93
N ASP A 100 12.73 12.34 -6.15
CA ASP A 100 13.30 13.36 -5.29
C ASP A 100 12.19 14.30 -4.78
N SER A 101 11.83 14.13 -3.51
CA SER A 101 10.97 15.02 -2.74
C SER A 101 11.42 14.86 -1.30
N ASP A 102 12.69 15.19 -1.08
CA ASP A 102 13.12 15.76 0.18
C ASP A 102 12.28 17.02 0.41
N ASP A 103 11.36 16.97 1.36
CA ASP A 103 10.71 18.17 1.90
C ASP A 103 10.22 17.89 3.34
N GLY A 104 11.08 18.27 4.29
CA GLY A 104 10.63 18.93 5.51
C GLY A 104 10.55 18.12 6.81
N LEU A 105 11.70 17.72 7.37
CA LEU A 105 11.90 17.93 8.80
C LEU A 105 12.75 19.19 8.98
N ALA A 106 12.10 20.26 9.42
CA ALA A 106 12.73 21.53 9.75
C ALA A 106 13.89 21.34 10.73
N GLU A 107 15.09 21.78 10.35
CA GLU A 107 16.06 22.29 11.32
C GLU A 107 15.45 23.57 11.94
N GLU A 108 14.89 23.45 13.14
CA GLU A 108 14.74 24.63 13.98
C GLU A 108 16.12 25.06 14.47
N VAL A 109 16.60 26.12 13.84
CA VAL A 109 17.65 27.01 14.30
C VAL A 109 17.40 27.40 15.77
N SER A 110 18.15 26.82 16.70
CA SER A 110 18.40 27.41 18.00
C SER A 110 19.84 27.91 18.06
N SER A 111 20.04 29.08 17.46
CA SER A 111 21.11 29.98 17.87
C SER A 111 20.64 30.64 19.17
N THR A 112 21.18 30.19 20.29
CA THR A 112 21.37 31.05 21.47
C THR A 112 22.77 30.75 21.97
N SER A 113 23.72 31.50 21.41
CA SER A 113 25.07 31.66 21.92
C SER A 113 25.06 32.35 23.31
N PRO A 114 26.13 32.19 24.12
CA PRO A 114 26.18 32.50 25.55
C PRO A 114 26.18 33.99 25.90
#